data_AF-A0A7W5AJD8-F1
#
_entry.id   AF-A0A7W5AJD8-F1
#
_cell.length_a   1.000
_cell.length_b   1.000
_cell.length_c   1.000
_cell.angle_alpha   90.00
_cell.angle_beta   90.00
_cell.angle_gamma   90.00
#
_symmetry.space_group_name_H-M   'P 1'
#
loop_
_entity.id
_entity.type
_entity.pdbx_description
1 polymer ?
#
loop_
_entity_poly.entity_id
_entity_poly.type
_entity_poly.pdbx_seq_one_letter_code
_entity_poly.pdbx_strand_id
1 'polypeptide(L)'
;MPAPPILLALAGNRALLPEHIDALLAINDPELSREVAREQRLTSAQIDRLAGSGQRDILVALIESGNLAVERIPNDDPWALLAAVDRGDAPDDLLHRLATWPDAAVRLALGEHASERLDIAQFVADDEDCSVAACAARLWELPEKLALRLSRRAEGCVRAALASNIHAPGVILAGLIGDEGEPGTIPCPHRPDTAAVMREVRLLAAGNPATPVGVVEPLTVGPDPTLALALAYRSDLRDETYRHLLELRDHNVIARVAMNWAAPPDLLRELYDLDAGRWRHCVLANPRTPLDLLVRYSREDGSPPTDNHPDLDGLLALARHADPRVRLVAAASHSLPADVRATLIEDADFEVANRATRFYAVSAEQVRRLVTRYGSLAFSHVAGHPACPPDVLLTIATDPTSSDEAIIDVAVHEAAPPAALAACLRHAHAAAGIAGNLATPPDILTKLASHSDPEVLWELARNPSLPATAGDLILKVLTTS
;
A
#
# COMPACT_ATOMS: atom_id res chain seq x y z
N MET A 1 -3.01 33.46 12.57
CA MET A 1 -2.00 32.39 12.34
C MET A 1 -2.55 31.56 11.21
N PRO A 2 -1.90 31.54 10.02
CA PRO A 2 -2.41 30.76 8.90
C PRO A 2 -2.53 29.30 9.34
N ALA A 3 -3.59 28.59 8.93
CA ALA A 3 -3.66 27.15 9.17
C ALA A 3 -2.54 26.47 8.35
N PRO A 4 -1.46 25.98 8.99
CA PRO A 4 -0.29 25.45 8.27
C PRO A 4 -0.65 24.38 7.21
N PRO A 5 -1.65 23.51 7.41
CA PRO A 5 -2.04 22.51 6.41
C PRO A 5 -2.54 23.07 5.08
N ILE A 6 -3.21 24.23 5.07
CA ILE A 6 -3.82 24.78 3.85
C ILE A 6 -2.75 25.41 2.95
N LEU A 7 -1.77 26.10 3.55
CA LEU A 7 -0.64 26.66 2.81
C LEU A 7 0.25 25.55 2.22
N LEU A 8 0.45 24.45 2.95
CA LEU A 8 1.17 23.28 2.44
C LEU A 8 0.43 22.63 1.27
N ALA A 9 -0.89 22.44 1.41
CA ALA A 9 -1.74 21.97 0.32
C ALA A 9 -1.63 22.84 -0.94
N LEU A 10 -1.64 24.17 -0.75
CA LEU A 10 -1.50 25.11 -1.84
C LEU A 10 -0.10 25.05 -2.47
N ALA A 11 0.95 24.94 -1.65
CA ALA A 11 2.34 24.81 -2.09
C ALA A 11 2.57 23.57 -2.97
N GLY A 12 1.82 22.49 -2.76
CA GLY A 12 1.84 21.29 -3.61
C GLY A 12 1.02 21.41 -4.91
N ASN A 13 0.21 22.47 -5.07
CA ASN A 13 -0.69 22.60 -6.21
C ASN A 13 0.00 23.20 -7.45
N ARG A 14 0.10 22.43 -8.53
CA ARG A 14 0.74 22.85 -9.79
C ARG A 14 -0.06 23.85 -10.63
N ALA A 15 -1.29 24.17 -10.22
CA ALA A 15 -2.09 25.24 -10.83
C ALA A 15 -1.62 26.65 -10.44
N LEU A 16 -0.70 26.76 -9.46
CA LEU A 16 -0.19 28.04 -9.01
C LEU A 16 0.63 28.77 -10.08
N LEU A 17 0.45 30.09 -10.12
CA LEU A 17 1.29 31.00 -10.88
C LEU A 17 2.59 31.30 -10.09
N PRO A 18 3.67 31.71 -10.77
CA PRO A 18 4.93 32.08 -10.11
C PRO A 18 4.75 33.14 -9.00
N GLU A 19 3.81 34.06 -9.18
CA GLU A 19 3.46 35.11 -8.20
C GLU A 19 2.90 34.54 -6.90
N HIS A 20 2.08 33.47 -6.98
CA HIS A 20 1.59 32.75 -5.80
C HIS A 20 2.73 32.04 -5.08
N ILE A 21 3.68 31.46 -5.82
CA ILE A 21 4.87 30.82 -5.25
C ILE A 21 5.71 31.85 -4.51
N ASP A 22 5.91 33.05 -5.08
CA ASP A 22 6.64 34.13 -4.42
C ASP A 22 5.95 34.58 -3.12
N ALA A 23 4.62 34.64 -3.12
CA ALA A 23 3.82 34.93 -1.93
C ALA A 23 3.98 33.85 -0.84
N LEU A 24 3.98 32.57 -1.21
CA LEU A 24 4.23 31.46 -0.29
C LEU A 24 5.65 31.52 0.29
N LEU A 25 6.67 31.75 -0.55
CA LEU A 25 8.05 31.86 -0.10
C LEU A 25 8.26 33.09 0.80
N ALA A 26 7.49 34.17 0.63
CA ALA A 26 7.55 35.36 1.49
C ALA A 26 7.13 35.10 2.94
N ILE A 27 6.41 34.00 3.22
CA ILE A 27 6.04 33.58 4.58
C ILE A 27 7.30 33.14 5.36
N ASN A 28 8.38 32.76 4.67
CA ASN A 28 9.64 32.28 5.23
C ASN A 28 9.49 31.08 6.17
N ASP A 29 8.56 30.18 5.85
CA ASP A 29 8.39 28.91 6.54
C ASP A 29 9.24 27.80 5.86
N PRO A 30 10.10 27.10 6.61
CA PRO A 30 10.92 25.99 6.10
C PRO A 30 10.12 24.85 5.44
N GLU A 31 8.98 24.49 6.02
CA GLU A 31 8.18 23.36 5.55
C GLU A 31 7.52 23.70 4.21
N LEU A 32 6.93 24.90 4.10
CA LEU A 32 6.42 25.43 2.84
C LEU A 32 7.50 25.52 1.76
N SER A 33 8.69 26.00 2.13
CA SER A 33 9.80 26.15 1.19
C SER A 33 10.27 24.81 0.63
N ARG A 34 10.28 23.77 1.47
CA ARG A 34 10.59 22.39 1.08
C ARG A 34 9.51 21.81 0.15
N GLU A 35 8.23 22.05 0.45
CA GLU A 35 7.12 21.58 -0.38
C GLU A 35 7.13 22.23 -1.76
N VAL A 36 7.34 23.55 -1.81
CA VAL A 36 7.53 24.32 -3.06
C VAL A 36 8.72 23.77 -3.86
N ALA A 37 9.84 23.49 -3.20
CA ALA A 37 11.03 22.92 -3.85
C ALA A 37 10.78 21.56 -4.49
N ARG A 38 9.89 20.75 -3.90
CA ARG A 38 9.57 19.40 -4.36
C ARG A 38 8.55 19.39 -5.50
N GLU A 39 7.45 20.15 -5.36
CA GLU A 39 6.27 19.97 -6.22
C GLU A 39 6.14 20.97 -7.37
N GLN A 40 6.78 22.14 -7.23
CA GLN A 40 6.61 23.23 -8.18
C GLN A 40 7.69 23.24 -9.26
N ARG A 41 7.32 23.75 -10.44
CA ARG A 41 8.29 24.16 -11.46
C ARG A 41 8.78 25.56 -11.13
N LEU A 42 10.03 25.66 -10.73
CA LEU A 42 10.57 26.90 -10.20
C LEU A 42 11.27 27.73 -11.27
N THR A 43 11.22 29.05 -11.10
CA THR A 43 12.08 29.97 -11.85
C THR A 43 13.50 29.97 -11.29
N SER A 44 14.49 30.42 -12.08
CA SER A 44 15.89 30.52 -11.62
C SER A 44 16.03 31.34 -10.33
N ALA A 45 15.28 32.45 -10.20
CA ALA A 45 15.32 33.29 -9.00
C ALA A 45 14.77 32.57 -7.76
N GLN A 46 13.72 31.75 -7.91
CA GLN A 46 13.15 30.96 -6.82
C GLN A 46 14.09 29.82 -6.41
N ILE A 47 14.73 29.16 -7.38
CA ILE A 47 15.76 28.14 -7.12
C ILE A 47 16.92 28.75 -6.34
N ASP A 48 17.44 29.89 -6.77
CA ASP A 48 18.58 30.55 -6.11
C ASP A 48 18.21 30.99 -4.69
N ARG A 49 16.99 31.49 -4.49
CA ARG A 49 16.46 31.82 -3.15
C ARG A 49 16.40 30.59 -2.23
N LEU A 50 15.88 29.48 -2.73
CA LEU A 50 15.70 28.24 -1.96
C LEU A 50 17.04 27.55 -1.67
N ALA A 51 17.92 27.45 -2.66
CA ALA A 51 19.27 26.92 -2.49
C ALA A 51 20.12 27.78 -1.55
N GLY A 52 19.92 29.11 -1.59
CA GLY A 52 20.59 30.07 -0.69
C GLY A 52 20.08 30.05 0.75
N SER A 53 19.03 29.28 1.08
CA SER A 53 18.50 29.18 2.45
C SER A 53 19.44 28.47 3.44
N GLY A 54 20.38 27.67 2.93
CA GLY A 54 21.29 26.84 3.73
C GLY A 54 20.63 25.63 4.39
N GLN A 55 19.35 25.34 4.09
CA GLN A 55 18.63 24.21 4.67
C GLN A 55 18.78 22.96 3.81
N ARG A 56 19.27 21.88 4.41
CA ARG A 56 19.56 20.63 3.70
C ARG A 56 18.32 20.01 3.05
N ASP A 57 17.22 19.95 3.79
CA ASP A 57 15.99 19.31 3.31
C ASP A 57 15.43 20.00 2.04
N ILE A 58 15.57 21.34 1.95
CA ILE A 58 15.18 22.12 0.78
C ILE A 58 16.13 21.83 -0.39
N LEU A 59 17.44 21.78 -0.13
CA LEU A 59 18.44 21.44 -1.15
C LEU A 59 18.19 20.04 -1.74
N VAL A 60 17.96 19.05 -0.88
CA VAL A 60 17.62 17.67 -1.30
C VAL A 60 16.34 17.67 -2.14
N ALA A 61 15.28 18.35 -1.70
CA ALA A 61 14.04 18.46 -2.48
C ALA A 61 14.24 19.10 -3.87
N LEU A 62 15.10 20.13 -3.98
CA LEU A 62 15.45 20.72 -5.27
C LEU A 62 16.22 19.75 -6.18
N ILE A 63 17.08 18.91 -5.62
CA ILE A 63 17.84 17.90 -6.35
C ILE A 63 16.91 16.77 -6.83
N GLU A 64 16.10 16.21 -5.94
CA GLU A 64 15.18 15.11 -6.29
C GLU A 64 14.15 15.53 -7.35
N SER A 65 13.63 16.76 -7.25
CA SER A 65 12.60 17.29 -8.16
C SER A 65 13.09 17.67 -9.56
N GLY A 66 14.40 17.65 -9.81
CA GLY A 66 14.95 18.14 -11.08
C GLY A 66 15.19 19.65 -11.13
N ASN A 67 14.75 20.41 -10.12
CA ASN A 67 14.84 21.88 -10.11
C ASN A 67 16.29 22.38 -9.99
N LEU A 68 17.16 21.66 -9.27
CA LEU A 68 18.60 21.94 -9.24
C LEU A 68 19.35 20.97 -10.16
N ALA A 69 20.18 21.51 -11.05
CA ALA A 69 21.05 20.73 -11.93
C ALA A 69 22.19 20.07 -11.14
N VAL A 70 22.59 18.86 -11.53
CA VAL A 70 23.58 18.04 -10.77
C VAL A 70 24.94 18.73 -10.67
N GLU A 71 25.33 19.53 -11.67
CA GLU A 71 26.60 20.26 -11.68
C GLU A 71 26.66 21.37 -10.62
N ARG A 72 25.50 21.78 -10.07
CA ARG A 72 25.40 22.77 -9.00
C ARG A 72 25.48 22.14 -7.61
N ILE A 73 25.53 20.81 -7.49
CA ILE A 73 25.62 20.11 -6.22
C ILE A 73 27.06 20.17 -5.71
N PRO A 74 27.30 20.52 -4.42
CA PRO A 74 28.64 20.49 -3.84
C PRO A 74 29.27 19.09 -3.92
N ASN A 75 30.47 18.99 -4.51
CA ASN A 75 31.16 17.70 -4.69
C ASN A 75 31.66 17.08 -3.37
N ASP A 76 31.72 17.87 -2.30
CA ASP A 76 32.13 17.46 -0.95
C ASP A 76 30.94 17.14 -0.03
N ASP A 77 29.70 17.26 -0.53
CA ASP A 77 28.49 16.86 0.19
C ASP A 77 27.96 15.52 -0.31
N PRO A 78 28.33 14.39 0.34
CA PRO A 78 27.90 13.06 -0.10
C PRO A 78 26.40 12.84 -0.01
N TRP A 79 25.70 13.54 0.89
CA TRP A 79 24.26 13.32 1.07
C TRP A 79 23.44 14.10 0.03
N ALA A 80 23.92 15.28 -0.39
CA ALA A 80 23.34 15.98 -1.53
C ALA A 80 23.60 15.21 -2.84
N LEU A 81 24.80 14.63 -2.98
CA LEU A 81 25.15 13.75 -4.09
C LEU A 81 24.30 12.47 -4.12
N LEU A 82 24.01 11.87 -2.95
CA LEU A 82 23.15 10.70 -2.84
C LEU A 82 21.75 10.97 -3.39
N ALA A 83 21.19 12.15 -3.15
CA ALA A 83 19.88 12.56 -3.68
C ALA A 83 19.85 12.65 -5.23
N ALA A 84 21.01 12.67 -5.89
CA ALA A 84 21.11 12.72 -7.35
C ALA A 84 21.29 11.35 -8.01
N VAL A 85 21.43 10.25 -7.25
CA VAL A 85 21.84 8.93 -7.78
C VAL A 85 20.90 8.38 -8.86
N ASP A 86 19.59 8.59 -8.70
CA ASP A 86 18.58 8.11 -9.64
C ASP A 86 18.27 9.09 -10.78
N ARG A 87 18.96 10.24 -10.82
CA ARG A 87 18.73 11.23 -11.86
C ARG A 87 19.33 10.79 -13.19
N GLY A 88 18.59 11.02 -14.27
CA GLY A 88 19.07 10.71 -15.62
C GLY A 88 20.26 11.55 -16.10
N ASP A 89 20.57 12.65 -15.41
CA ASP A 89 21.74 13.52 -15.66
C ASP A 89 22.86 13.35 -14.60
N ALA A 90 22.80 12.29 -13.78
CA ALA A 90 23.87 11.97 -12.84
C ALA A 90 25.17 11.54 -13.55
N PRO A 91 26.36 11.99 -13.09
CA PRO A 91 27.64 11.55 -13.62
C PRO A 91 27.85 10.04 -13.49
N ASP A 92 28.45 9.41 -14.51
CA ASP A 92 28.73 7.96 -14.54
C ASP A 92 29.60 7.48 -13.34
N ASP A 93 30.47 8.34 -12.81
CA ASP A 93 31.38 8.01 -11.71
C ASP A 93 30.77 8.24 -10.31
N LEU A 94 29.57 8.83 -10.22
CA LEU A 94 28.92 9.21 -8.96
C LEU A 94 28.78 8.03 -8.00
N LEU A 95 28.37 6.87 -8.52
CA LEU A 95 28.15 5.65 -7.74
C LEU A 95 29.45 5.13 -7.14
N HIS A 96 30.50 5.06 -7.95
CA HIS A 96 31.81 4.61 -7.48
C HIS A 96 32.36 5.56 -6.40
N ARG A 97 32.16 6.87 -6.59
CA ARG A 97 32.54 7.89 -5.61
C ARG A 97 31.82 7.69 -4.27
N LEU A 98 30.51 7.49 -4.29
CA LEU A 98 29.73 7.24 -3.06
C LEU A 98 30.06 5.87 -2.43
N ALA A 99 30.27 4.83 -3.23
CA ALA A 99 30.62 3.49 -2.75
C ALA A 99 32.01 3.40 -2.12
N THR A 100 32.91 4.33 -2.45
CA THR A 100 34.26 4.44 -1.87
C THR A 100 34.36 5.56 -0.84
N TRP A 101 33.23 6.19 -0.47
CA TRP A 101 33.24 7.30 0.45
C TRP A 101 33.77 6.87 1.83
N PRO A 102 34.64 7.66 2.50
CA PRO A 102 35.28 7.22 3.76
C PRO A 102 34.29 6.91 4.89
N ASP A 103 33.18 7.63 4.94
CA ASP A 103 32.12 7.44 5.94
C ASP A 103 31.23 6.24 5.58
N ALA A 104 31.21 5.22 6.45
CA ALA A 104 30.38 4.04 6.29
C ALA A 104 28.88 4.38 6.27
N ALA A 105 28.45 5.47 6.93
CA ALA A 105 27.06 5.90 6.91
C ALA A 105 26.59 6.30 5.49
N VAL A 106 27.49 6.90 4.69
CA VAL A 106 27.20 7.25 3.29
C VAL A 106 27.11 5.99 2.44
N ARG A 107 28.04 5.04 2.61
CA ARG A 107 28.04 3.77 1.87
C ARG A 107 26.83 2.92 2.21
N LEU A 108 26.42 2.91 3.48
CA LEU A 108 25.20 2.25 3.95
C LEU A 108 23.98 2.86 3.27
N ALA A 109 23.85 4.19 3.29
CA ALA A 109 22.76 4.89 2.67
C ALA A 109 22.70 4.63 1.14
N LEU A 110 23.84 4.54 0.46
CA LEU A 110 23.90 4.12 -0.95
C LEU A 110 23.36 2.69 -1.14
N GLY A 111 23.79 1.74 -0.31
CA GLY A 111 23.33 0.36 -0.38
C GLY A 111 21.83 0.19 -0.08
N GLU A 112 21.28 1.01 0.82
CA GLU A 112 19.85 1.04 1.13
C GLU A 112 19.02 1.68 0.02
N HIS A 113 19.50 2.81 -0.53
CA HIS A 113 18.84 3.55 -1.60
C HIS A 113 18.71 2.72 -2.87
N ALA A 114 19.72 1.92 -3.20
CA ALA A 114 19.78 1.17 -4.44
C ALA A 114 19.76 -0.35 -4.25
N SER A 115 18.89 -0.83 -3.36
CA SER A 115 18.79 -2.26 -3.03
C SER A 115 18.41 -3.17 -4.21
N GLU A 116 17.91 -2.63 -5.32
CA GLU A 116 17.57 -3.38 -6.54
C GLU A 116 18.73 -3.42 -7.57
N ARG A 117 19.81 -2.68 -7.33
CA ARG A 117 20.90 -2.51 -8.28
C ARG A 117 22.04 -3.50 -8.05
N LEU A 118 22.20 -4.44 -8.98
CA LEU A 118 23.24 -5.48 -8.91
C LEU A 118 24.66 -4.92 -8.87
N ASP A 119 24.95 -3.86 -9.62
CA ASP A 119 26.27 -3.22 -9.63
C ASP A 119 26.64 -2.65 -8.26
N ILE A 120 25.71 -1.98 -7.58
CA ILE A 120 25.91 -1.46 -6.23
C ILE A 120 26.02 -2.60 -5.21
N ALA A 121 25.13 -3.61 -5.30
CA ALA A 121 25.22 -4.80 -4.45
C ALA A 121 26.59 -5.51 -4.58
N GLN A 122 27.17 -5.54 -5.79
CA GLN A 122 28.50 -6.10 -6.02
C GLN A 122 29.61 -5.28 -5.36
N PHE A 123 29.50 -3.94 -5.33
CA PHE A 123 30.45 -3.05 -4.68
C PHE A 123 30.42 -3.18 -3.15
N VAL A 124 29.22 -3.18 -2.56
CA VAL A 124 29.07 -3.13 -1.10
C VAL A 124 29.24 -4.49 -0.43
N ALA A 125 29.10 -5.60 -1.15
CA ALA A 125 29.16 -6.96 -0.57
C ALA A 125 30.46 -7.29 0.19
N ASP A 126 31.58 -6.69 -0.22
CA ASP A 126 32.89 -6.91 0.40
C ASP A 126 33.32 -5.73 1.31
N ASP A 127 32.38 -4.83 1.65
CA ASP A 127 32.66 -3.70 2.54
C ASP A 127 33.20 -4.18 3.90
N GLU A 128 34.08 -3.38 4.49
CA GLU A 128 34.63 -3.62 5.83
C GLU A 128 33.55 -3.52 6.90
N ASP A 129 32.56 -2.64 6.69
CA ASP A 129 31.40 -2.52 7.56
C ASP A 129 30.35 -3.55 7.19
N CYS A 130 30.10 -4.49 8.11
CA CYS A 130 29.14 -5.57 7.91
C CYS A 130 27.69 -5.09 7.68
N SER A 131 27.32 -3.88 8.09
CA SER A 131 25.99 -3.31 7.79
C SER A 131 25.87 -2.93 6.31
N VAL A 132 26.94 -2.35 5.75
CA VAL A 132 27.04 -2.02 4.33
C VAL A 132 27.05 -3.30 3.48
N ALA A 133 27.83 -4.31 3.89
CA ALA A 133 27.83 -5.62 3.23
C ALA A 133 26.47 -6.33 3.29
N ALA A 134 25.70 -6.17 4.37
CA ALA A 134 24.38 -6.75 4.49
C ALA A 134 23.37 -6.17 3.47
N CYS A 135 23.56 -4.93 2.99
CA CYS A 135 22.72 -4.37 1.93
C CYS A 135 22.75 -5.20 0.65
N ALA A 136 23.91 -5.77 0.28
CA ALA A 136 24.02 -6.63 -0.91
C ALA A 136 23.13 -7.88 -0.83
N ALA A 137 22.92 -8.41 0.38
CA ALA A 137 22.06 -9.58 0.59
C ALA A 137 20.56 -9.26 0.42
N ARG A 138 20.17 -7.98 0.36
CA ARG A 138 18.78 -7.54 0.16
C ARG A 138 18.38 -7.43 -1.31
N LEU A 139 19.31 -7.70 -2.24
CA LEU A 139 19.04 -7.66 -3.67
C LEU A 139 17.90 -8.62 -4.04
N TRP A 140 16.87 -8.09 -4.70
CA TRP A 140 15.67 -8.86 -5.07
C TRP A 140 16.02 -10.16 -5.79
N GLU A 141 16.73 -10.09 -6.92
CA GLU A 141 17.29 -11.29 -7.57
C GLU A 141 18.74 -11.47 -7.18
N LEU A 142 19.01 -12.20 -6.10
CA LEU A 142 20.35 -12.44 -5.60
C LEU A 142 21.07 -13.54 -6.42
N PRO A 143 22.10 -13.22 -7.22
CA PRO A 143 22.80 -14.24 -8.00
C PRO A 143 23.53 -15.23 -7.11
N GLU A 144 23.52 -16.52 -7.48
CA GLU A 144 24.12 -17.60 -6.68
C GLU A 144 25.57 -17.32 -6.28
N LYS A 145 26.38 -16.76 -7.21
CA LYS A 145 27.77 -16.39 -6.92
C LYS A 145 27.89 -15.30 -5.84
N LEU A 146 26.99 -14.32 -5.85
CA LEU A 146 26.98 -13.25 -4.85
C LEU A 146 26.47 -13.77 -3.50
N ALA A 147 25.41 -14.59 -3.52
CA ALA A 147 24.90 -15.28 -2.33
C ALA A 147 25.98 -16.16 -1.68
N LEU A 148 26.76 -16.91 -2.47
CA LEU A 148 27.88 -17.72 -1.98
C LEU A 148 29.02 -16.86 -1.41
N ARG A 149 29.25 -15.67 -1.98
CA ARG A 149 30.25 -14.73 -1.47
C ARG A 149 29.81 -14.20 -0.09
N LEU A 150 28.54 -13.84 0.04
CA LEU A 150 27.93 -13.36 1.28
C LEU A 150 27.78 -14.47 2.34
N SER A 151 27.52 -15.72 1.96
CA SER A 151 27.41 -16.83 2.93
C SER A 151 28.73 -17.16 3.64
N ARG A 152 29.86 -16.85 2.98
CA ARG A 152 31.22 -16.95 3.57
C ARG A 152 31.53 -15.86 4.57
N ARG A 153 30.69 -14.83 4.69
CA ARG A 153 30.79 -13.81 5.72
C ARG A 153 30.24 -14.37 7.03
N ALA A 154 31.03 -14.23 8.09
CA ALA A 154 30.70 -14.77 9.41
C ALA A 154 29.79 -13.81 10.20
N GLU A 155 29.73 -12.54 9.82
CA GLU A 155 29.03 -11.50 10.56
C GLU A 155 27.52 -11.75 10.60
N GLY A 156 26.96 -11.73 11.81
CA GLY A 156 25.53 -11.97 12.05
C GLY A 156 24.60 -11.10 11.20
N CYS A 157 24.99 -9.84 11.00
CA CYS A 157 24.31 -8.85 10.17
C CYS A 157 24.07 -9.36 8.73
N VAL A 158 25.13 -9.88 8.08
CA VAL A 158 25.09 -10.36 6.70
C VAL A 158 24.29 -11.66 6.60
N ARG A 159 24.46 -12.56 7.57
CA ARG A 159 23.74 -13.85 7.60
C ARG A 159 22.24 -13.70 7.80
N ALA A 160 21.82 -12.80 8.70
CA ALA A 160 20.40 -12.50 8.90
C ALA A 160 19.79 -11.90 7.63
N ALA A 161 20.49 -10.97 6.98
CA ALA A 161 20.04 -10.39 5.71
C ALA A 161 19.92 -11.45 4.60
N LEU A 162 20.91 -12.35 4.47
CA LEU A 162 20.88 -13.44 3.49
C LEU A 162 19.75 -14.44 3.75
N ALA A 163 19.52 -14.81 5.02
CA ALA A 163 18.41 -15.70 5.42
C ALA A 163 17.03 -15.11 5.14
N SER A 164 16.91 -13.78 5.23
CA SER A 164 15.66 -13.04 5.00
C SER A 164 15.33 -12.87 3.51
N ASN A 165 16.30 -13.08 2.61
CA ASN A 165 16.08 -12.88 1.19
C ASN A 165 15.28 -14.05 0.59
N ILE A 166 14.04 -13.78 0.16
CA ILE A 166 13.11 -14.77 -0.40
C ILE A 166 13.61 -15.46 -1.69
N HIS A 167 14.60 -14.86 -2.35
CA HIS A 167 15.24 -15.37 -3.56
C HIS A 167 16.65 -15.92 -3.31
N ALA A 168 17.11 -15.99 -2.06
CA ALA A 168 18.36 -16.65 -1.74
C ALA A 168 18.33 -18.13 -2.18
N PRO A 169 19.43 -18.66 -2.75
CA PRO A 169 19.48 -20.05 -3.16
C PRO A 169 19.19 -21.01 -2.00
N GLY A 170 18.26 -21.94 -2.19
CA GLY A 170 17.81 -22.87 -1.14
C GLY A 170 18.92 -23.71 -0.50
N VAL A 171 19.97 -24.06 -1.28
CA VAL A 171 21.15 -24.77 -0.76
C VAL A 171 21.93 -23.93 0.25
N ILE A 172 22.03 -22.62 0.02
CA ILE A 172 22.70 -21.69 0.94
C ILE A 172 21.86 -21.52 2.20
N LEU A 173 20.54 -21.35 2.06
CA LEU A 173 19.62 -21.26 3.20
C LEU A 173 19.64 -22.53 4.06
N ALA A 174 19.66 -23.71 3.44
CA ALA A 174 19.81 -24.97 4.15
C ALA A 174 21.13 -25.03 4.95
N GLY A 175 22.23 -24.52 4.39
CA GLY A 175 23.51 -24.39 5.08
C GLY A 175 23.47 -23.46 6.30
N LEU A 176 22.60 -22.43 6.29
CA LEU A 176 22.42 -21.52 7.44
C LEU A 176 21.59 -22.12 8.58
N ILE A 177 20.81 -23.18 8.32
CA ILE A 177 19.98 -23.86 9.33
C ILE A 177 20.81 -24.88 10.13
N GLY A 178 21.77 -25.54 9.49
CA GLY A 178 22.63 -26.52 10.13
C GLY A 178 23.47 -25.90 11.25
N ASP A 179 23.72 -26.67 12.32
CA ASP A 179 24.42 -26.22 13.53
C ASP A 179 25.90 -25.82 13.27
N GLU A 180 26.41 -25.98 12.04
CA GLU A 180 27.80 -25.68 11.63
C GLU A 180 27.87 -25.04 10.23
N GLY A 181 27.05 -24.03 9.93
CA GLY A 181 27.19 -23.27 8.69
C GLY A 181 28.54 -22.55 8.62
N GLU A 182 29.61 -23.22 8.16
CA GLU A 182 30.97 -22.69 8.16
C GLU A 182 31.09 -21.46 7.23
N PRO A 183 31.70 -20.35 7.68
CA PRO A 183 32.23 -20.12 9.04
C PRO A 183 31.12 -19.84 10.06
N GLY A 184 31.28 -20.30 11.31
CA GLY A 184 30.30 -20.03 12.38
C GLY A 184 30.00 -18.54 12.55
N THR A 185 28.75 -18.22 12.90
CA THR A 185 28.30 -16.83 13.03
C THR A 185 29.04 -16.09 14.14
N ILE A 186 29.66 -14.95 13.82
CA ILE A 186 30.34 -14.07 14.78
C ILE A 186 29.46 -12.85 15.10
N PRO A 187 29.57 -12.29 16.32
CA PRO A 187 28.87 -11.05 16.66
C PRO A 187 29.45 -9.87 15.85
N CYS A 188 28.57 -8.94 15.44
CA CYS A 188 28.93 -7.66 14.82
C CYS A 188 28.54 -6.51 15.77
N PRO A 189 29.12 -5.28 15.65
CA PRO A 189 28.70 -4.13 16.45
C PRO A 189 27.19 -3.86 16.45
N HIS A 190 26.51 -4.16 15.35
CA HIS A 190 25.05 -4.00 15.20
C HIS A 190 24.24 -5.15 15.79
N ARG A 191 24.86 -6.33 15.95
CA ARG A 191 24.23 -7.55 16.50
C ARG A 191 25.22 -8.27 17.43
N PRO A 192 25.39 -7.78 18.68
CA PRO A 192 26.43 -8.27 19.59
C PRO A 192 26.09 -9.62 20.24
N ASP A 193 24.81 -10.01 20.31
CA ASP A 193 24.39 -11.29 20.88
C ASP A 193 24.38 -12.39 19.82
N THR A 194 25.44 -13.21 19.83
CA THR A 194 25.60 -14.32 18.88
C THR A 194 24.47 -15.36 18.99
N ALA A 195 24.00 -15.68 20.20
CA ALA A 195 22.96 -16.69 20.38
C ALA A 195 21.61 -16.21 19.83
N ALA A 196 21.27 -14.94 20.07
CA ALA A 196 20.07 -14.33 19.51
C ALA A 196 20.13 -14.29 17.97
N VAL A 197 21.26 -13.89 17.39
CA VAL A 197 21.45 -13.88 15.93
C VAL A 197 21.35 -15.27 15.32
N MET A 198 22.02 -16.28 15.91
CA MET A 198 21.96 -17.64 15.39
C MET A 198 20.51 -18.15 15.36
N ARG A 199 19.74 -17.87 16.42
CA ARG A 199 18.31 -18.19 16.47
C ARG A 199 17.54 -17.44 15.38
N GLU A 200 17.77 -16.14 15.21
CA GLU A 200 17.12 -15.32 14.16
C GLU A 200 17.42 -15.85 12.76
N VAL A 201 18.70 -16.10 12.43
CA VAL A 201 19.15 -16.65 11.14
C VAL A 201 18.46 -17.99 10.86
N ARG A 202 18.40 -18.88 11.86
CA ARG A 202 17.74 -20.18 11.73
C ARG A 202 16.24 -20.04 11.47
N LEU A 203 15.56 -19.13 12.18
CA LEU A 203 14.12 -18.87 12.00
C LEU A 203 13.82 -18.31 10.61
N LEU A 204 14.58 -17.32 10.16
CA LEU A 204 14.44 -16.69 8.86
C LEU A 204 14.68 -17.69 7.73
N ALA A 205 15.77 -18.45 7.81
CA ALA A 205 16.10 -19.46 6.81
C ALA A 205 15.05 -20.58 6.79
N ALA A 206 14.57 -21.06 7.94
CA ALA A 206 13.55 -22.11 7.97
C ALA A 206 12.20 -21.64 7.41
N GLY A 207 11.78 -20.41 7.74
CA GLY A 207 10.54 -19.81 7.23
C GLY A 207 10.59 -19.42 5.75
N ASN A 208 11.78 -19.33 5.15
CA ASN A 208 11.96 -18.94 3.76
C ASN A 208 11.47 -20.04 2.80
N PRO A 209 10.49 -19.77 1.90
CA PRO A 209 9.97 -20.75 0.95
C PRO A 209 11.03 -21.35 0.02
N ALA A 210 12.13 -20.63 -0.25
CA ALA A 210 13.23 -21.15 -1.08
C ALA A 210 14.04 -22.26 -0.39
N THR A 211 13.96 -22.37 0.94
CA THR A 211 14.60 -23.45 1.69
C THR A 211 13.93 -24.79 1.37
N PRO A 212 14.68 -25.85 1.04
CA PRO A 212 14.09 -27.15 0.73
C PRO A 212 13.23 -27.72 1.87
N VAL A 213 12.01 -28.14 1.55
CA VAL A 213 11.03 -28.71 2.51
C VAL A 213 11.62 -29.84 3.36
N GLY A 214 12.41 -30.73 2.76
CA GLY A 214 13.04 -31.85 3.46
C GLY A 214 14.04 -31.45 4.57
N VAL A 215 14.55 -30.21 4.55
CA VAL A 215 15.43 -29.68 5.61
C VAL A 215 14.61 -29.16 6.80
N VAL A 216 13.42 -28.62 6.55
CA VAL A 216 12.63 -27.91 7.57
C VAL A 216 11.56 -28.77 8.23
N GLU A 217 11.03 -29.79 7.56
CA GLU A 217 10.02 -30.67 8.16
C GLU A 217 10.46 -31.35 9.46
N PRO A 218 11.69 -31.87 9.60
CA PRO A 218 12.16 -32.43 10.87
C PRO A 218 12.18 -31.42 12.03
N LEU A 219 12.17 -30.12 11.72
CA LEU A 219 12.19 -29.06 12.73
C LEU A 219 10.83 -28.83 13.41
N THR A 220 9.76 -29.46 12.92
CA THR A 220 8.41 -29.35 13.51
C THR A 220 8.19 -30.18 14.77
N VAL A 221 9.16 -31.02 15.14
CA VAL A 221 9.03 -32.04 16.20
C VAL A 221 9.48 -31.52 17.59
N GLY A 222 9.79 -30.23 17.74
CA GLY A 222 10.26 -29.63 18.98
C GLY A 222 9.33 -28.55 19.57
N PRO A 223 9.39 -28.27 20.88
CA PRO A 223 8.55 -27.27 21.54
C PRO A 223 9.05 -25.83 21.31
N ASP A 224 9.45 -25.47 20.08
CA ASP A 224 9.84 -24.10 19.71
C ASP A 224 8.70 -23.41 18.96
N PRO A 225 7.85 -22.62 19.63
CA PRO A 225 6.73 -21.95 18.98
C PRO A 225 7.19 -20.91 17.95
N THR A 226 8.41 -20.37 18.08
CA THR A 226 8.92 -19.36 17.14
C THR A 226 9.27 -20.00 15.81
N LEU A 227 9.93 -21.16 15.85
CA LEU A 227 10.25 -21.94 14.67
C LEU A 227 8.99 -22.53 14.03
N ALA A 228 8.08 -23.06 14.85
CA ALA A 228 6.77 -23.52 14.39
C ALA A 228 5.98 -22.40 13.70
N LEU A 229 6.01 -21.19 14.26
CA LEU A 229 5.37 -20.04 13.64
C LEU A 229 6.03 -19.72 12.29
N ALA A 230 7.36 -19.68 12.19
CA ALA A 230 8.05 -19.45 10.92
C ALA A 230 7.65 -20.49 9.84
N LEU A 231 7.51 -21.76 10.23
CA LEU A 231 7.07 -22.82 9.33
C LEU A 231 5.59 -22.69 8.96
N ALA A 232 4.73 -22.22 9.87
CA ALA A 232 3.31 -22.01 9.58
C ALA A 232 3.06 -20.95 8.49
N TYR A 233 4.03 -20.06 8.20
CA TYR A 233 3.94 -19.11 7.07
C TYR A 233 4.24 -19.75 5.72
N ARG A 234 4.95 -20.88 5.71
CA ARG A 234 5.27 -21.58 4.46
C ARG A 234 4.03 -22.19 3.86
N SER A 235 3.95 -22.19 2.54
CA SER A 235 2.78 -22.61 1.77
C SER A 235 3.01 -23.86 0.93
N ASP A 236 4.17 -24.50 1.11
CA ASP A 236 4.68 -25.64 0.36
C ASP A 236 4.88 -26.89 1.24
N LEU A 237 4.44 -26.83 2.50
CA LEU A 237 4.54 -27.93 3.45
C LEU A 237 3.46 -29.00 3.20
N ARG A 238 3.74 -30.23 3.63
CA ARG A 238 2.78 -31.33 3.58
C ARG A 238 1.65 -31.16 4.60
N ASP A 239 0.49 -31.73 4.31
CA ASP A 239 -0.69 -31.74 5.18
C ASP A 239 -0.39 -32.26 6.59
N GLU A 240 0.39 -33.35 6.68
CA GLU A 240 0.82 -33.90 7.97
C GLU A 240 1.62 -32.87 8.78
N THR A 241 2.48 -32.09 8.12
CA THR A 241 3.30 -31.07 8.76
C THR A 241 2.42 -29.97 9.37
N TYR A 242 1.37 -29.52 8.69
CA TYR A 242 0.41 -28.58 9.28
C TYR A 242 -0.34 -29.17 10.48
N ARG A 243 -0.67 -30.47 10.46
CA ARG A 243 -1.29 -31.13 11.63
C ARG A 243 -0.34 -31.11 12.85
N HIS A 244 0.93 -31.47 12.66
CA HIS A 244 1.92 -31.43 13.75
C HIS A 244 2.07 -30.02 14.33
N LEU A 245 2.02 -28.96 13.50
CA LEU A 245 2.04 -27.58 13.97
C LEU A 245 0.86 -27.25 14.90
N LEU A 246 -0.34 -27.79 14.66
CA LEU A 246 -1.50 -27.59 15.54
C LEU A 246 -1.39 -28.35 16.87
N GLU A 247 -0.65 -29.46 16.91
CA GLU A 247 -0.42 -30.25 18.13
C GLU A 247 0.39 -29.49 19.18
N LEU A 248 1.16 -28.47 18.76
CA LEU A 248 1.90 -27.58 19.65
C LEU A 248 0.98 -26.68 20.50
N ARG A 249 -0.30 -26.56 20.11
CA ARG A 249 -1.33 -25.76 20.81
C ARG A 249 -0.95 -24.29 21.04
N ASP A 250 -0.02 -23.76 20.26
CA ASP A 250 0.35 -22.35 20.31
C ASP A 250 -0.68 -21.49 19.55
N HIS A 251 -1.10 -20.39 20.19
CA HIS A 251 -2.15 -19.52 19.66
C HIS A 251 -1.77 -18.90 18.30
N ASN A 252 -0.53 -18.42 18.15
CA ASN A 252 -0.08 -17.74 16.94
C ASN A 252 0.12 -18.73 15.80
N VAL A 253 0.61 -19.94 16.10
CA VAL A 253 0.77 -21.01 15.13
C VAL A 253 -0.59 -21.43 14.56
N ILE A 254 -1.60 -21.67 15.40
CA ILE A 254 -2.94 -22.06 14.95
C ILE A 254 -3.57 -20.96 14.07
N ALA A 255 -3.52 -19.71 14.52
CA ALA A 255 -4.03 -18.58 13.74
C ALA A 255 -3.37 -18.50 12.36
N ARG A 256 -2.04 -18.66 12.32
CA ARG A 256 -1.26 -18.60 11.08
C ARG A 256 -1.59 -19.75 10.13
N VAL A 257 -1.69 -20.98 10.63
CA VAL A 257 -2.09 -22.14 9.82
C VAL A 257 -3.51 -21.94 9.28
N ALA A 258 -4.45 -21.46 10.09
CA ALA A 258 -5.83 -21.20 9.67
C ALA A 258 -5.92 -20.22 8.48
N MET A 259 -5.04 -19.20 8.43
CA MET A 259 -5.01 -18.20 7.36
C MET A 259 -4.14 -18.60 6.15
N ASN A 260 -3.42 -19.73 6.23
CA ASN A 260 -2.49 -20.14 5.18
C ASN A 260 -3.24 -20.72 3.97
N TRP A 261 -2.93 -20.24 2.76
CA TRP A 261 -3.59 -20.70 1.52
C TRP A 261 -3.42 -22.21 1.23
N ALA A 262 -2.44 -22.86 1.85
CA ALA A 262 -2.13 -24.28 1.70
C ALA A 262 -2.72 -25.13 2.84
N ALA A 263 -3.43 -24.51 3.79
CA ALA A 263 -4.10 -25.24 4.86
C ALA A 263 -5.08 -26.27 4.28
N PRO A 264 -5.00 -27.54 4.71
CA PRO A 264 -5.91 -28.58 4.22
C PRO A 264 -7.38 -28.24 4.52
N PRO A 265 -8.33 -28.45 3.59
CA PRO A 265 -9.74 -28.13 3.78
C PRO A 265 -10.36 -28.76 5.04
N ASP A 266 -10.00 -30.00 5.35
CA ASP A 266 -10.52 -30.70 6.53
C ASP A 266 -9.99 -30.11 7.83
N LEU A 267 -8.76 -29.60 7.82
CA LEU A 267 -8.17 -28.85 8.94
C LEU A 267 -8.94 -27.55 9.17
N LEU A 268 -9.30 -26.83 8.10
CA LEU A 268 -10.09 -25.60 8.19
C LEU A 268 -11.48 -25.86 8.76
N ARG A 269 -12.12 -26.99 8.41
CA ARG A 269 -13.41 -27.40 9.01
C ARG A 269 -13.29 -27.69 10.49
N GLU A 270 -12.24 -28.40 10.92
CA GLU A 270 -11.98 -28.65 12.33
C GLU A 270 -11.79 -27.33 13.09
N LEU A 271 -10.92 -26.45 12.58
CA LEU A 271 -10.62 -25.16 13.21
C LEU A 271 -11.85 -24.23 13.29
N TYR A 272 -12.77 -24.30 12.32
CA TYR A 272 -13.97 -23.47 12.31
C TYR A 272 -14.90 -23.72 13.53
N ASP A 273 -14.95 -24.97 14.02
CA ASP A 273 -15.79 -25.33 15.16
C ASP A 273 -14.98 -25.56 16.46
N LEU A 274 -13.64 -25.60 16.37
CA LEU A 274 -12.73 -25.74 17.50
C LEU A 274 -12.86 -24.56 18.49
N ASP A 275 -12.72 -24.86 19.79
CA ASP A 275 -12.71 -23.90 20.89
C ASP A 275 -13.90 -22.92 20.86
N ALA A 276 -15.10 -23.44 20.61
CA ALA A 276 -16.34 -22.65 20.47
C ALA A 276 -16.25 -21.57 19.37
N GLY A 277 -15.54 -21.87 18.28
CA GLY A 277 -15.42 -20.99 17.12
C GLY A 277 -14.37 -19.88 17.29
N ARG A 278 -13.44 -20.02 18.23
CA ARG A 278 -12.32 -19.07 18.45
C ARG A 278 -11.57 -18.72 17.16
N TRP A 279 -11.45 -19.67 16.25
CA TRP A 279 -10.65 -19.53 15.02
C TRP A 279 -11.48 -19.18 13.78
N ARG A 280 -12.81 -19.04 13.89
CA ARG A 280 -13.71 -18.78 12.74
C ARG A 280 -13.25 -17.59 11.90
N HIS A 281 -12.85 -16.49 12.53
CA HIS A 281 -12.37 -15.31 11.79
C HIS A 281 -11.08 -15.57 10.99
N CYS A 282 -10.21 -16.49 11.44
CA CYS A 282 -8.95 -16.82 10.76
C CYS A 282 -9.22 -17.76 9.61
N VAL A 283 -10.11 -18.74 9.84
CA VAL A 283 -10.60 -19.62 8.78
C VAL A 283 -11.26 -18.78 7.70
N LEU A 284 -12.21 -17.89 8.03
CA LEU A 284 -12.88 -17.02 7.05
C LEU A 284 -11.93 -16.06 6.32
N ALA A 285 -10.82 -15.65 6.94
CA ALA A 285 -9.79 -14.86 6.27
C ALA A 285 -8.93 -15.68 5.29
N ASN A 286 -9.06 -17.01 5.27
CA ASN A 286 -8.35 -17.87 4.33
C ASN A 286 -8.97 -17.76 2.92
N PRO A 287 -8.17 -17.43 1.88
CA PRO A 287 -8.66 -17.35 0.50
C PRO A 287 -9.25 -18.66 -0.06
N ARG A 288 -8.95 -19.80 0.57
CA ARG A 288 -9.42 -21.13 0.21
C ARG A 288 -10.37 -21.74 1.23
N THR A 289 -11.04 -20.91 2.03
CA THR A 289 -12.08 -21.37 2.96
C THR A 289 -13.10 -22.24 2.22
N PRO A 290 -13.34 -23.49 2.65
CA PRO A 290 -14.34 -24.34 2.01
C PRO A 290 -15.70 -23.64 1.88
N LEU A 291 -16.28 -23.71 0.68
CA LEU A 291 -17.53 -23.00 0.35
C LEU A 291 -18.68 -23.35 1.30
N ASP A 292 -18.72 -24.56 1.85
CA ASP A 292 -19.71 -24.97 2.85
C ASP A 292 -19.64 -24.13 4.14
N LEU A 293 -18.44 -23.75 4.57
CA LEU A 293 -18.25 -22.87 5.74
C LEU A 293 -18.66 -21.42 5.43
N LEU A 294 -18.41 -20.95 4.21
CA LEU A 294 -18.84 -19.63 3.76
C LEU A 294 -20.37 -19.53 3.64
N VAL A 295 -21.03 -20.61 3.19
CA VAL A 295 -22.50 -20.71 3.20
C VAL A 295 -23.04 -20.72 4.63
N ARG A 296 -22.44 -21.47 5.56
CA ARG A 296 -22.82 -21.45 6.99
C ARG A 296 -22.72 -20.03 7.54
N TYR A 297 -21.59 -19.35 7.30
CA TYR A 297 -21.38 -17.98 7.76
C TYR A 297 -22.40 -17.00 7.15
N SER A 298 -22.70 -17.11 5.86
CA SER A 298 -23.67 -16.23 5.21
C SER A 298 -25.10 -16.38 5.74
N ARG A 299 -25.47 -17.59 6.16
CA ARG A 299 -26.76 -17.86 6.82
C ARG A 299 -26.84 -17.31 8.24
N GLU A 300 -25.70 -17.07 8.88
CA GLU A 300 -25.56 -16.40 10.18
C GLU A 300 -25.42 -14.87 10.01
N ASP A 301 -25.99 -14.31 8.93
CA ASP A 301 -25.90 -12.89 8.54
C ASP A 301 -24.48 -12.39 8.26
N GLY A 302 -23.52 -13.30 8.06
CA GLY A 302 -22.16 -12.98 7.66
C GLY A 302 -22.02 -12.54 6.21
N SER A 303 -20.95 -11.78 5.93
CA SER A 303 -20.55 -11.39 4.57
C SER A 303 -19.33 -12.20 4.13
N PRO A 304 -19.50 -13.28 3.36
CA PRO A 304 -18.41 -14.21 3.02
C PRO A 304 -17.41 -13.57 2.04
N PRO A 305 -16.09 -13.65 2.31
CA PRO A 305 -15.05 -13.16 1.40
C PRO A 305 -14.75 -14.20 0.31
N THR A 306 -15.40 -14.06 -0.85
CA THR A 306 -15.35 -15.05 -1.95
C THR A 306 -14.72 -14.52 -3.22
N ASP A 307 -14.24 -13.29 -3.17
CA ASP A 307 -13.80 -12.48 -4.30
C ASP A 307 -12.74 -13.20 -5.17
N ASN A 308 -11.81 -13.90 -4.53
CA ASN A 308 -10.70 -14.62 -5.15
C ASN A 308 -10.74 -16.14 -4.88
N HIS A 309 -11.90 -16.69 -4.52
CA HIS A 309 -12.00 -18.12 -4.20
C HIS A 309 -11.73 -18.99 -5.44
N PRO A 310 -10.88 -20.03 -5.37
CA PRO A 310 -10.43 -20.78 -6.56
C PRO A 310 -11.45 -21.81 -7.08
N ASP A 311 -12.45 -22.22 -6.29
CA ASP A 311 -13.44 -23.23 -6.68
C ASP A 311 -14.57 -22.63 -7.55
N LEU A 312 -14.30 -22.52 -8.86
CA LEU A 312 -15.25 -21.98 -9.83
C LEU A 312 -16.52 -22.83 -9.95
N ASP A 313 -16.40 -24.16 -9.97
CA ASP A 313 -17.54 -25.07 -10.14
C ASP A 313 -18.50 -24.98 -8.95
N GLY A 314 -17.95 -24.93 -7.74
CA GLY A 314 -18.73 -24.69 -6.53
C GLY A 314 -19.44 -23.34 -6.57
N LEU A 315 -18.72 -22.26 -6.92
CA LEU A 315 -19.31 -20.92 -7.03
C LEU A 315 -20.45 -20.85 -8.08
N LEU A 316 -20.30 -21.53 -9.21
CA LEU A 316 -21.36 -21.65 -10.24
C LEU A 316 -22.61 -22.35 -9.70
N ALA A 317 -22.44 -23.38 -8.86
CA ALA A 317 -23.55 -24.06 -8.21
C ALA A 317 -24.25 -23.14 -7.19
N LEU A 318 -23.49 -22.40 -6.38
CA LEU A 318 -24.04 -21.47 -5.40
C LEU A 318 -24.81 -20.31 -6.06
N ALA A 319 -24.32 -19.78 -7.19
CA ALA A 319 -24.98 -18.70 -7.93
C ALA A 319 -26.39 -19.06 -8.45
N ARG A 320 -26.67 -20.34 -8.65
CA ARG A 320 -27.98 -20.84 -9.14
C ARG A 320 -28.91 -21.28 -8.01
N HIS A 321 -28.48 -21.16 -6.76
CA HIS A 321 -29.22 -21.67 -5.63
C HIS A 321 -30.48 -20.83 -5.33
N ALA A 322 -31.55 -21.48 -4.84
CA ALA A 322 -32.83 -20.81 -4.57
C ALA A 322 -32.75 -19.82 -3.38
N ASP A 323 -31.98 -20.17 -2.36
CA ASP A 323 -31.73 -19.34 -1.17
C ASP A 323 -30.78 -18.15 -1.48
N PRO A 324 -31.22 -16.88 -1.29
CA PRO A 324 -30.38 -15.72 -1.54
C PRO A 324 -29.12 -15.68 -0.67
N ARG A 325 -29.15 -16.23 0.55
CA ARG A 325 -27.94 -16.31 1.41
C ARG A 325 -26.87 -17.21 0.81
N VAL A 326 -27.27 -18.23 0.05
CA VAL A 326 -26.32 -19.08 -0.68
C VAL A 326 -25.79 -18.36 -1.92
N ARG A 327 -26.65 -17.66 -2.67
CA ARG A 327 -26.21 -16.86 -3.83
C ARG A 327 -25.28 -15.72 -3.44
N LEU A 328 -25.47 -15.12 -2.26
CA LEU A 328 -24.62 -14.06 -1.73
C LEU A 328 -23.15 -14.48 -1.63
N VAL A 329 -22.87 -15.76 -1.35
CA VAL A 329 -21.52 -16.34 -1.37
C VAL A 329 -20.91 -16.25 -2.77
N ALA A 330 -21.67 -16.47 -3.83
CA ALA A 330 -21.17 -16.36 -5.20
C ALA A 330 -21.09 -14.91 -5.70
N ALA A 331 -21.87 -13.99 -5.11
CA ALA A 331 -22.11 -12.65 -5.64
C ALA A 331 -20.86 -11.77 -5.79
N ALA A 332 -19.80 -12.01 -5.02
CA ALA A 332 -18.57 -11.22 -5.11
C ALA A 332 -17.44 -11.85 -5.92
N SER A 333 -17.61 -13.09 -6.40
CA SER A 333 -16.52 -13.83 -7.06
C SER A 333 -16.22 -13.31 -8.47
N HIS A 334 -15.02 -12.75 -8.66
CA HIS A 334 -14.54 -12.30 -9.99
C HIS A 334 -14.38 -13.45 -11.00
N SER A 335 -14.22 -14.69 -10.53
CA SER A 335 -14.02 -15.88 -11.36
C SER A 335 -15.25 -16.31 -12.15
N LEU A 336 -16.46 -15.80 -11.81
CA LEU A 336 -17.71 -16.23 -12.44
C LEU A 336 -17.83 -15.72 -13.90
N PRO A 337 -18.41 -16.51 -14.83
CA PRO A 337 -18.70 -16.08 -16.20
C PRO A 337 -19.61 -14.85 -16.29
N ALA A 338 -19.48 -14.06 -17.36
CA ALA A 338 -20.17 -12.78 -17.51
C ALA A 338 -21.70 -12.85 -17.48
N ASP A 339 -22.29 -13.93 -18.02
CA ASP A 339 -23.73 -14.19 -18.01
C ASP A 339 -24.27 -14.47 -16.60
N VAL A 340 -23.52 -15.24 -15.80
CA VAL A 340 -23.85 -15.50 -14.40
C VAL A 340 -23.74 -14.23 -13.58
N ARG A 341 -22.67 -13.44 -13.78
CA ARG A 341 -22.50 -12.13 -13.13
C ARG A 341 -23.64 -11.17 -13.47
N ALA A 342 -24.04 -11.09 -14.74
CA ALA A 342 -25.17 -10.27 -15.17
C ALA A 342 -26.48 -10.69 -14.49
N THR A 343 -26.70 -12.00 -14.32
CA THR A 343 -27.86 -12.54 -13.60
C THR A 343 -27.85 -12.12 -12.13
N LEU A 344 -26.68 -12.17 -11.47
CA LEU A 344 -26.54 -11.76 -10.06
C LEU A 344 -26.68 -10.24 -9.86
N ILE A 345 -26.27 -9.41 -10.83
CA ILE A 345 -26.51 -7.96 -10.81
C ILE A 345 -28.01 -7.65 -10.87
N GLU A 346 -28.78 -8.47 -11.57
CA GLU A 346 -30.22 -8.34 -11.71
C GLU A 346 -31.00 -9.21 -10.70
N ASP A 347 -30.33 -9.70 -9.66
CA ASP A 347 -30.95 -10.56 -8.65
C ASP A 347 -32.16 -9.88 -8.00
N ALA A 348 -33.12 -10.69 -7.59
CA ALA A 348 -34.33 -10.21 -6.94
C ALA A 348 -34.11 -9.82 -5.48
N ASP A 349 -33.07 -10.36 -4.85
CA ASP A 349 -32.61 -9.98 -3.52
C ASP A 349 -31.62 -8.80 -3.63
N PHE A 350 -31.88 -7.75 -2.87
CA PHE A 350 -31.08 -6.53 -2.92
C PHE A 350 -29.64 -6.77 -2.48
N GLU A 351 -29.39 -7.59 -1.46
CA GLU A 351 -28.02 -7.82 -0.97
C GLU A 351 -27.18 -8.58 -1.99
N VAL A 352 -27.79 -9.54 -2.69
CA VAL A 352 -27.13 -10.25 -3.80
C VAL A 352 -26.81 -9.29 -4.94
N ALA A 353 -27.78 -8.49 -5.38
CA ALA A 353 -27.60 -7.52 -6.45
C ALA A 353 -26.55 -6.44 -6.09
N ASN A 354 -26.66 -5.87 -4.89
CA ASN A 354 -25.72 -4.89 -4.36
C ASN A 354 -24.30 -5.46 -4.29
N ARG A 355 -24.13 -6.65 -3.71
CA ARG A 355 -22.81 -7.29 -3.64
C ARG A 355 -22.26 -7.56 -5.04
N ALA A 356 -23.07 -8.06 -5.98
CA ALA A 356 -22.62 -8.23 -7.36
C ALA A 356 -22.20 -6.91 -8.03
N THR A 357 -22.94 -5.83 -7.82
CA THR A 357 -22.62 -4.51 -8.41
C THR A 357 -21.33 -3.90 -7.85
N ARG A 358 -20.96 -4.21 -6.60
CA ARG A 358 -19.71 -3.73 -5.99
C ARG A 358 -18.46 -4.41 -6.54
N PHE A 359 -18.55 -5.66 -7.01
CA PHE A 359 -17.39 -6.45 -7.43
C PHE A 359 -17.28 -6.64 -8.95
N TYR A 360 -18.35 -6.36 -9.70
CA TYR A 360 -18.36 -6.54 -11.15
C TYR A 360 -18.39 -5.22 -11.89
N ALA A 361 -17.77 -5.20 -13.07
CA ALA A 361 -17.98 -4.11 -14.01
C ALA A 361 -19.47 -4.07 -14.42
N VAL A 362 -20.16 -2.99 -14.06
CA VAL A 362 -21.55 -2.74 -14.44
C VAL A 362 -21.65 -1.60 -15.44
N SER A 363 -22.64 -1.68 -16.32
CA SER A 363 -22.99 -0.59 -17.23
C SER A 363 -23.85 0.46 -16.53
N ALA A 364 -23.82 1.70 -17.03
CA ALA A 364 -24.72 2.77 -16.61
C ALA A 364 -26.19 2.34 -16.63
N GLU A 365 -26.58 1.51 -17.60
CA GLU A 365 -27.96 1.04 -17.72
C GLU A 365 -28.33 0.01 -16.63
N GLN A 366 -27.39 -0.85 -16.21
CA GLN A 366 -27.59 -1.73 -15.06
C GLN A 366 -27.74 -0.92 -13.76
N VAL A 367 -26.96 0.14 -13.58
CA VAL A 367 -27.11 1.07 -12.45
C VAL A 367 -28.50 1.72 -12.45
N ARG A 368 -28.97 2.21 -13.61
CA ARG A 368 -30.33 2.75 -13.73
C ARG A 368 -31.40 1.74 -13.36
N ARG A 369 -31.28 0.49 -13.84
CA ARG A 369 -32.23 -0.58 -13.50
C ARG A 369 -32.23 -0.89 -12.01
N LEU A 370 -31.07 -0.92 -11.37
CA LEU A 370 -30.95 -1.14 -9.92
C LEU A 370 -31.68 -0.05 -9.14
N VAL A 371 -31.43 1.22 -9.47
CA VAL A 371 -32.09 2.38 -8.85
C VAL A 371 -33.60 2.37 -9.12
N THR A 372 -34.02 2.03 -10.33
CA THR A 372 -35.44 1.92 -10.69
C THR A 372 -36.14 0.84 -9.86
N ARG A 373 -35.46 -0.27 -9.56
CA ARG A 373 -36.01 -1.41 -8.83
C ARG A 373 -36.03 -1.21 -7.32
N TYR A 374 -34.96 -0.67 -6.75
CA TYR A 374 -34.74 -0.61 -5.31
C TYR A 374 -34.87 0.81 -4.72
N GLY A 375 -34.99 1.82 -5.57
CA GLY A 375 -35.16 3.22 -5.16
C GLY A 375 -33.99 3.73 -4.33
N SER A 376 -34.30 4.47 -3.26
CA SER A 376 -33.30 5.10 -2.40
C SER A 376 -32.40 4.13 -1.64
N LEU A 377 -32.83 2.86 -1.48
CA LEU A 377 -31.96 1.80 -0.91
C LEU A 377 -30.68 1.61 -1.72
N ALA A 378 -30.72 1.87 -3.03
CA ALA A 378 -29.57 1.74 -3.91
C ALA A 378 -28.66 2.98 -3.92
N PHE A 379 -29.09 4.14 -3.42
CA PHE A 379 -28.37 5.41 -3.62
C PHE A 379 -26.95 5.40 -3.05
N SER A 380 -26.79 5.05 -1.77
CA SER A 380 -25.46 4.97 -1.12
C SER A 380 -24.56 3.89 -1.72
N HIS A 381 -25.13 2.98 -2.52
CA HIS A 381 -24.40 1.90 -3.16
C HIS A 381 -23.93 2.26 -4.57
N VAL A 382 -24.72 3.03 -5.29
CA VAL A 382 -24.40 3.41 -6.67
C VAL A 382 -23.73 4.78 -6.77
N ALA A 383 -23.92 5.68 -5.81
CA ALA A 383 -23.37 7.04 -5.87
C ALA A 383 -21.85 7.03 -6.02
N GLY A 384 -21.14 6.22 -5.23
CA GLY A 384 -19.69 6.07 -5.31
C GLY A 384 -19.20 5.13 -6.42
N HIS A 385 -20.09 4.53 -7.21
CA HIS A 385 -19.69 3.58 -8.24
C HIS A 385 -19.23 4.30 -9.53
N PRO A 386 -18.03 4.04 -10.09
CA PRO A 386 -17.50 4.78 -11.25
C PRO A 386 -18.40 4.78 -12.51
N ALA A 387 -19.20 3.73 -12.68
CA ALA A 387 -20.17 3.62 -13.76
C ALA A 387 -21.53 4.33 -13.50
N CYS A 388 -21.68 5.03 -12.37
CA CYS A 388 -22.90 5.75 -12.04
C CYS A 388 -23.11 6.90 -13.03
N PRO A 389 -24.20 6.89 -13.81
CA PRO A 389 -24.35 7.86 -14.86
C PRO A 389 -24.80 9.23 -14.31
N PRO A 390 -24.48 10.34 -15.01
CA PRO A 390 -24.78 11.70 -14.55
C PRO A 390 -26.26 11.95 -14.18
N ASP A 391 -27.20 11.31 -14.87
CA ASP A 391 -28.63 11.44 -14.59
C ASP A 391 -29.03 10.80 -13.25
N VAL A 392 -28.40 9.69 -12.88
CA VAL A 392 -28.60 9.05 -11.57
C VAL A 392 -27.95 9.87 -10.46
N LEU A 393 -26.73 10.39 -10.66
CA LEU A 393 -26.07 11.27 -9.70
C LEU A 393 -26.90 12.53 -9.42
N LEU A 394 -27.51 13.13 -10.44
CA LEU A 394 -28.44 14.25 -10.28
C LEU A 394 -29.71 13.85 -9.54
N THR A 395 -30.24 12.66 -9.83
CA THR A 395 -31.41 12.11 -9.11
C THR A 395 -31.09 12.00 -7.62
N ILE A 396 -29.95 11.39 -7.27
CA ILE A 396 -29.49 11.26 -5.88
C ILE A 396 -29.30 12.63 -5.22
N ALA A 397 -28.64 13.59 -5.89
CA ALA A 397 -28.40 14.93 -5.35
C ALA A 397 -29.66 15.79 -5.16
N THR A 398 -30.80 15.40 -5.74
CA THR A 398 -32.07 16.15 -5.65
C THR A 398 -33.16 15.42 -4.88
N ASP A 399 -32.99 14.13 -4.61
CA ASP A 399 -33.94 13.33 -3.85
C ASP A 399 -33.84 13.65 -2.34
N PRO A 400 -34.98 13.95 -1.67
CA PRO A 400 -34.99 14.30 -0.25
C PRO A 400 -34.72 13.12 0.70
N THR A 401 -34.73 11.89 0.19
CA THR A 401 -34.48 10.66 0.96
C THR A 401 -33.04 10.17 0.83
N SER A 402 -32.20 10.84 0.04
CA SER A 402 -30.78 10.54 -0.06
C SER A 402 -30.10 10.69 1.29
N SER A 403 -29.31 9.67 1.67
CA SER A 403 -28.50 9.73 2.87
C SER A 403 -27.32 10.66 2.68
N ASP A 404 -26.73 11.12 3.79
CA ASP A 404 -25.54 11.96 3.77
C ASP A 404 -24.38 11.26 3.04
N GLU A 405 -24.24 9.93 3.20
CA GLU A 405 -23.19 9.17 2.49
C GLU A 405 -23.37 9.24 0.96
N ALA A 406 -24.61 9.10 0.47
CA ALA A 406 -24.88 9.18 -0.96
C ALA A 406 -24.60 10.59 -1.53
N ILE A 407 -24.88 11.64 -0.76
CA ILE A 407 -24.59 13.03 -1.16
C ILE A 407 -23.09 13.30 -1.18
N ILE A 408 -22.34 12.79 -0.19
CA ILE A 408 -20.88 12.88 -0.14
C ILE A 408 -20.27 12.18 -1.35
N ASP A 409 -20.75 10.97 -1.67
CA ASP A 409 -20.28 10.22 -2.84
C ASP A 409 -20.53 11.00 -4.14
N VAL A 410 -21.71 11.62 -4.32
CA VAL A 410 -21.98 12.47 -5.50
C VAL A 410 -21.03 13.69 -5.54
N ALA A 411 -20.75 14.30 -4.39
CA ALA A 411 -19.89 15.48 -4.30
C ALA A 411 -18.46 15.22 -4.79
N VAL A 412 -17.93 14.02 -4.54
CA VAL A 412 -16.56 13.62 -4.94
C VAL A 412 -16.51 12.87 -6.29
N HIS A 413 -17.66 12.55 -6.89
CA HIS A 413 -17.71 11.73 -8.10
C HIS A 413 -17.20 12.48 -9.34
N GLU A 414 -16.26 11.89 -10.08
CA GLU A 414 -15.62 12.50 -11.26
C GLU A 414 -16.61 12.78 -12.41
N ALA A 415 -17.63 11.93 -12.57
CA ALA A 415 -18.68 12.12 -13.57
C ALA A 415 -19.86 12.99 -13.11
N ALA A 416 -19.77 13.63 -11.92
CA ALA A 416 -20.85 14.45 -11.41
C ALA A 416 -21.12 15.66 -12.32
N PRO A 417 -22.34 15.83 -12.85
CA PRO A 417 -22.64 16.99 -13.68
C PRO A 417 -22.70 18.26 -12.81
N PRO A 418 -22.42 19.45 -13.39
CA PRO A 418 -22.49 20.72 -12.65
C PRO A 418 -23.79 20.95 -11.88
N ALA A 419 -24.92 20.48 -12.43
CA ALA A 419 -26.22 20.58 -11.77
C ALA A 419 -26.32 19.71 -10.50
N ALA A 420 -25.68 18.53 -10.47
CA ALA A 420 -25.64 17.68 -9.29
C ALA A 420 -24.73 18.29 -8.21
N LEU A 421 -23.53 18.77 -8.58
CA LEU A 421 -22.63 19.45 -7.65
C LEU A 421 -23.28 20.71 -7.05
N ALA A 422 -23.95 21.52 -7.87
CA ALA A 422 -24.71 22.66 -7.40
C ALA A 422 -25.87 22.26 -6.48
N ALA A 423 -26.49 21.10 -6.69
CA ALA A 423 -27.51 20.58 -5.81
C ALA A 423 -26.94 20.12 -4.46
N CYS A 424 -25.78 19.45 -4.47
CA CYS A 424 -25.06 19.04 -3.27
C CYS A 424 -24.62 20.24 -2.40
N LEU A 425 -24.37 21.44 -2.96
CA LEU A 425 -24.05 22.65 -2.18
C LEU A 425 -25.14 23.07 -1.17
N ARG A 426 -26.37 22.56 -1.28
CA ARG A 426 -27.41 22.78 -0.26
C ARG A 426 -27.09 22.05 1.05
N HIS A 427 -26.18 21.08 1.01
CA HIS A 427 -25.77 20.25 2.13
C HIS A 427 -24.37 20.68 2.57
N ALA A 428 -24.25 21.27 3.75
CA ALA A 428 -22.99 21.85 4.22
C ALA A 428 -21.83 20.81 4.24
N HIS A 429 -22.12 19.55 4.58
CA HIS A 429 -21.13 18.47 4.62
C HIS A 429 -20.56 18.10 3.24
N ALA A 430 -21.21 18.48 2.14
CA ALA A 430 -20.76 18.16 0.79
C ALA A 430 -19.73 19.16 0.23
N ALA A 431 -19.59 20.33 0.87
CA ALA A 431 -18.78 21.44 0.35
C ALA A 431 -17.30 21.06 0.16
N ALA A 432 -16.73 20.27 1.08
CA ALA A 432 -15.34 19.82 0.99
C ALA A 432 -15.13 18.89 -0.21
N GLY A 433 -16.02 17.91 -0.39
CA GLY A 433 -15.97 17.00 -1.55
C GLY A 433 -16.08 17.74 -2.89
N ILE A 434 -16.95 18.76 -2.96
CA ILE A 434 -17.09 19.60 -4.15
C ILE A 434 -15.83 20.44 -4.39
N ALA A 435 -15.21 20.97 -3.33
CA ALA A 435 -13.98 21.76 -3.43
C ALA A 435 -12.81 20.96 -4.01
N GLY A 436 -12.69 19.67 -3.67
CA GLY A 436 -11.66 18.76 -4.19
C GLY A 436 -11.97 18.14 -5.55
N ASN A 437 -13.22 18.20 -6.02
CA ASN A 437 -13.63 17.53 -7.26
C ASN A 437 -13.13 18.27 -8.52
N LEU A 438 -12.49 17.53 -9.42
CA LEU A 438 -11.95 18.03 -10.70
C LEU A 438 -13.03 18.51 -11.68
N ALA A 439 -14.24 17.95 -11.58
CA ALA A 439 -15.39 18.31 -12.41
C ALA A 439 -16.06 19.61 -11.94
N THR A 440 -15.66 20.16 -10.78
CA THR A 440 -16.27 21.37 -10.23
C THR A 440 -15.98 22.59 -11.10
N PRO A 441 -17.02 23.30 -11.57
CA PRO A 441 -16.88 24.52 -12.35
C PRO A 441 -16.05 25.61 -11.65
N PRO A 442 -15.23 26.39 -12.38
CA PRO A 442 -14.40 27.47 -11.82
C PRO A 442 -15.18 28.52 -11.02
N ASP A 443 -16.44 28.80 -11.37
CA ASP A 443 -17.27 29.75 -10.63
C ASP A 443 -17.70 29.21 -9.26
N ILE A 444 -17.90 27.89 -9.12
CA ILE A 444 -18.16 27.23 -7.85
C ILE A 444 -16.89 27.22 -7.00
N LEU A 445 -15.73 26.85 -7.58
CA LEU A 445 -14.44 26.89 -6.88
C LEU A 445 -14.11 28.30 -6.34
N THR A 446 -14.37 29.34 -7.15
CA THR A 446 -14.15 30.73 -6.72
C THR A 446 -15.09 31.14 -5.59
N LYS A 447 -16.35 30.68 -5.58
CA LYS A 447 -17.28 30.91 -4.46
C LYS A 447 -16.82 30.21 -3.18
N LEU A 448 -16.28 29.00 -3.29
CA LEU A 448 -15.77 28.22 -2.15
C LEU A 448 -14.47 28.81 -1.55
N ALA A 449 -13.72 29.63 -2.28
CA ALA A 449 -12.51 30.28 -1.79
C ALA A 449 -12.72 31.25 -0.61
N SER A 450 -13.97 31.64 -0.34
CA SER A 450 -14.35 32.47 0.81
C SER A 450 -15.09 31.68 1.90
N HIS A 451 -15.08 30.34 1.83
CA HIS A 451 -15.76 29.50 2.81
C HIS A 451 -15.07 29.56 4.18
N SER A 452 -15.84 29.54 5.27
CA SER A 452 -15.31 29.64 6.64
C SER A 452 -14.74 28.34 7.18
N ASP A 453 -15.08 27.22 6.57
CA ASP A 453 -14.61 25.89 6.96
C ASP A 453 -13.19 25.62 6.42
N PRO A 454 -12.19 25.37 7.30
CA PRO A 454 -10.84 25.04 6.89
C PRO A 454 -10.73 23.80 6.00
N GLU A 455 -11.61 22.80 6.16
CA GLU A 455 -11.57 21.56 5.36
C GLU A 455 -11.89 21.85 3.89
N VAL A 456 -12.88 22.71 3.65
CA VAL A 456 -13.25 23.18 2.30
C VAL A 456 -12.10 23.92 1.64
N LEU A 457 -11.43 24.83 2.37
CA LEU A 457 -10.28 25.57 1.85
C LEU A 457 -9.07 24.66 1.60
N TRP A 458 -8.88 23.63 2.43
CA TRP A 458 -7.82 22.65 2.25
C TRP A 458 -8.04 21.83 0.97
N GLU A 459 -9.24 21.29 0.77
CA GLU A 459 -9.59 20.55 -0.47
C GLU A 459 -9.48 21.44 -1.71
N LEU A 460 -9.97 22.67 -1.62
CA LEU A 460 -9.85 23.65 -2.69
C LEU A 460 -8.39 23.94 -3.04
N ALA A 461 -7.53 24.13 -2.03
CA ALA A 461 -6.11 24.40 -2.22
C ALA A 461 -5.38 23.26 -2.92
N ARG A 462 -5.83 22.01 -2.78
CA ARG A 462 -5.27 20.84 -3.46
C ARG A 462 -5.83 20.60 -4.86
N ASN A 463 -6.93 21.25 -5.24
CA ASN A 463 -7.62 20.99 -6.49
C ASN A 463 -6.76 21.43 -7.71
N PRO A 464 -6.36 20.52 -8.61
CA PRO A 464 -5.58 20.85 -9.81
C PRO A 464 -6.28 21.83 -10.79
N SER A 465 -7.59 21.96 -10.69
CA SER A 465 -8.41 22.90 -11.48
C SER A 465 -8.58 24.25 -10.78
N LEU A 466 -7.83 24.53 -9.70
CA LEU A 466 -7.92 25.76 -8.92
C LEU A 466 -7.73 27.01 -9.81
N PRO A 467 -8.74 27.88 -9.95
CA PRO A 467 -8.59 29.13 -10.68
C PRO A 467 -7.61 30.06 -9.97
N ALA A 468 -6.83 30.84 -10.73
CA ALA A 468 -5.89 31.81 -10.15
C ALA A 468 -6.57 32.76 -9.16
N THR A 469 -7.78 33.23 -9.47
CA THR A 469 -8.60 34.08 -8.59
C THR A 469 -8.94 33.43 -7.25
N ALA A 470 -9.13 32.11 -7.22
CA ALA A 470 -9.36 31.38 -5.97
C ALA A 470 -8.06 31.24 -5.17
N GLY A 471 -6.93 31.01 -5.83
CA GLY A 471 -5.60 31.02 -5.21
C GLY A 471 -5.27 32.37 -4.55
N ASP A 472 -5.54 33.48 -5.24
CA ASP A 472 -5.41 34.84 -4.70
C ASP A 472 -6.25 35.04 -3.43
N LEU A 473 -7.50 34.58 -3.46
CA LEU A 473 -8.42 34.70 -2.33
C LEU A 473 -7.95 33.88 -1.12
N ILE A 474 -7.52 32.63 -1.33
CA ILE A 474 -7.00 31.77 -0.26
C ILE A 474 -5.76 32.41 0.37
N LEU A 475 -4.78 32.83 -0.45
CA LEU A 475 -3.57 33.49 0.04
C LEU A 475 -3.90 34.76 0.81
N LYS A 476 -4.82 35.59 0.32
CA LYS A 476 -5.27 36.79 1.01
C LYS A 476 -5.89 36.46 2.36
N VAL A 477 -6.84 35.51 2.42
CA VAL A 477 -7.51 35.12 3.66
C VAL A 477 -6.51 34.63 4.70
N LEU A 478 -5.54 33.80 4.29
CA LEU A 478 -4.58 33.18 5.20
C LEU A 478 -3.41 34.09 5.60
N THR A 479 -3.06 35.10 4.79
CA THR A 479 -1.97 36.03 5.10
C THR A 479 -2.44 37.27 5.86
N THR A 480 -3.74 37.63 5.80
CA THR A 480 -4.30 38.75 6.57
C THR A 480 -4.90 38.37 7.94
N SER A 481 -4.87 37.08 8.32
CA SER A 481 -5.48 36.52 9.56
C SER A 481 -4.45 35.93 10.53
#